data_AF-A0A653UW23-F1
#
_entry.id   AF-A0A653UW23-F1
#
_cell.length_a   1.000
_cell.length_b   1.000
_cell.length_c   1.000
_cell.angle_alpha   90.00
_cell.angle_beta   90.00
_cell.angle_gamma   90.00
#
_symmetry.space_group_name_H-M   'P 1'
#
loop_
_entity.id
_entity.type
_entity.pdbx_description
1 polymer ?
#
loop_
_entity_poly.entity_id
_entity_poly.type
_entity_poly.pdbx_seq_one_letter_code
_entity_poly.pdbx_strand_id
1 'polypeptide(L)'
;MEQPHAGLAKEPGLWRVDGIGPIDGHAQLGNRATVFFSGLTDIGLSKPYASSSRNGSTHSLSVHTSWLQEFKVGSLWENGLCVSGPREAPVTVAIDTSSARSVPLMHAVRLADQWAPSVLPTAYFDMGQNRSALASSSYVIVRVLENPRIQWLVIPASELFRFYTGASARFISCSLQGLFDDYVDWENCEKEEGQPVLYIRKDINHQEASILARAYWSPTAMDSLLGPHKHLSKTNINNATLSEHNKSPLIIEASFPFTGITQLKVSGKKMLLTKAGASEQWALFAMEINHCARPRDFSRVVLRKDEAFLSSKQVNSPASAINPPHFNPLTDEDSEYEFNDEPADQRLNRLVSLSYTNQFSAFEGLVFEHRRPPTVQNISQSGFKIDVTVSALTREDGSYAESTHGILGISAFQNQDYHLDRELSLFIEMLAHLREKAINHNWTIRTRKRNGVTSTGDDLITTFPERVGKRYTWHKIISPDGNKRPRKIVWTEIVTSDESKFAYLLEMELKSGASGQCTLLLHRHDFTSLDDQLFNELLILTTVKNRWPEPENEWKDNHRKRAKILFSKICTYRIRHPSTSKHSDNNLSHITPEQNPDTRFWSDIIYSRIIENLPILVSEF
;
A
#
# COMPACT_ATOMS: atom_id res chain seq x y z
N MET A 1 1.64 5.11 9.99
CA MET A 1 2.30 4.90 11.29
C MET A 1 2.60 3.42 11.33
N GLU A 2 3.86 3.02 11.28
CA GLU A 2 4.27 1.61 11.25
C GLU A 2 4.61 1.21 12.68
N GLN A 3 3.62 0.67 13.37
CA GLN A 3 3.81 0.04 14.65
C GLN A 3 3.48 -1.44 14.51
N PRO A 4 4.14 -2.31 15.29
CA PRO A 4 3.90 -3.73 15.23
C PRO A 4 2.45 -4.05 15.56
N HIS A 5 1.84 -4.97 14.81
CA HIS A 5 0.54 -5.51 15.13
C HIS A 5 0.63 -6.27 16.46
N ALA A 6 0.00 -5.74 17.51
CA ALA A 6 0.17 -6.22 18.88
C ALA A 6 -0.11 -7.72 19.04
N GLY A 7 -1.12 -8.26 18.34
CA GLY A 7 -1.42 -9.69 18.36
C GLY A 7 -0.31 -10.56 17.78
N LEU A 8 0.33 -10.11 16.70
CA LEU A 8 1.37 -10.87 16.01
C LEU A 8 2.76 -10.64 16.61
N ALA A 9 2.95 -9.50 17.30
CA ALA A 9 4.18 -9.21 18.04
C ALA A 9 4.42 -10.17 19.22
N LYS A 10 3.36 -10.81 19.72
CA LYS A 10 3.42 -11.83 20.77
C LYS A 10 3.85 -13.21 20.26
N GLU A 11 3.79 -13.41 18.94
CA GLU A 11 4.07 -14.69 18.29
C GLU A 11 5.49 -14.69 17.70
N PRO A 12 6.46 -15.38 18.32
CA PRO A 12 7.83 -15.38 17.84
C PRO A 12 7.96 -16.10 16.49
N GLY A 13 8.90 -15.63 15.67
CA GLY A 13 9.28 -16.27 14.41
C GLY A 13 8.70 -15.60 13.17
N LEU A 14 8.94 -16.24 12.02
CA LEU A 14 8.56 -15.75 10.70
C LEU A 14 7.22 -16.34 10.27
N TRP A 15 6.27 -15.49 9.95
CA TRP A 15 4.90 -15.85 9.61
C TRP A 15 4.55 -15.40 8.20
N ARG A 16 4.06 -16.31 7.37
CA ARG A 16 3.50 -15.99 6.05
C ARG A 16 1.98 -15.93 6.11
N VAL A 17 1.39 -14.88 5.57
CA VAL A 17 -0.07 -14.82 5.37
C VAL A 17 -0.48 -15.84 4.30
N ASP A 18 -1.31 -16.80 4.66
CA ASP A 18 -1.84 -17.81 3.73
C ASP A 18 -3.11 -17.35 3.04
N GLY A 19 -3.96 -16.60 3.74
CA GLY A 19 -5.26 -16.20 3.22
C GLY A 19 -6.06 -15.34 4.19
N ILE A 20 -7.08 -14.69 3.64
CA ILE A 20 -8.13 -14.03 4.41
C ILE A 20 -9.33 -14.97 4.43
N GLY A 21 -9.75 -15.33 5.62
CA GLY A 21 -10.85 -16.25 5.88
C GLY A 21 -12.17 -15.52 6.15
N PRO A 22 -13.05 -16.13 6.98
CA PRO A 22 -14.38 -15.59 7.24
C PRO A 22 -14.38 -14.22 7.92
N ILE A 23 -15.48 -13.52 7.73
CA ILE A 23 -15.83 -12.24 8.34
C ILE A 23 -16.81 -12.49 9.48
N ASP A 24 -16.48 -11.99 10.67
CA ASP A 24 -17.35 -12.02 11.83
C ASP A 24 -17.81 -10.60 12.16
N GLY A 25 -19.11 -10.43 12.40
CA GLY A 25 -19.66 -9.16 12.86
C GLY A 25 -19.50 -9.03 14.37
N HIS A 26 -18.86 -7.96 14.84
CA HIS A 26 -18.78 -7.64 16.26
C HIS A 26 -19.49 -6.32 16.56
N ALA A 27 -20.48 -6.33 17.45
CA ALA A 27 -21.35 -5.17 17.70
C ALA A 27 -20.59 -3.90 18.13
N GLN A 28 -19.43 -4.04 18.79
CA GLN A 28 -18.63 -2.92 19.30
C GLN A 28 -17.32 -2.67 18.54
N LEU A 29 -16.82 -3.67 17.80
CA LEU A 29 -15.49 -3.62 17.17
C LEU A 29 -15.61 -3.61 15.64
N GLY A 30 -16.83 -3.51 15.10
CA GLY A 30 -17.08 -3.56 13.67
C GLY A 30 -16.90 -4.95 13.08
N ASN A 31 -16.78 -5.01 11.75
CA ASN A 31 -16.55 -6.26 11.04
C ASN A 31 -15.08 -6.66 11.16
N ARG A 32 -14.84 -7.90 11.57
CA ARG A 32 -13.51 -8.48 11.73
C ARG A 32 -13.28 -9.57 10.69
N ALA A 33 -12.07 -9.65 10.17
CA ALA A 33 -11.64 -10.70 9.27
C ALA A 33 -10.65 -11.61 9.97
N THR A 34 -10.74 -12.92 9.75
CA THR A 34 -9.71 -13.85 10.22
C THR A 34 -8.58 -13.96 9.20
N VAL A 35 -7.37 -13.58 9.59
CA VAL A 35 -6.14 -13.73 8.80
C VAL A 35 -5.44 -15.02 9.24
N PHE A 36 -5.11 -15.89 8.28
CA PHE A 36 -4.44 -17.15 8.55
C PHE A 36 -2.95 -17.08 8.19
N PHE A 37 -2.11 -17.64 9.05
CA PHE A 37 -0.66 -17.61 8.92
C PHE A 37 -0.05 -19.02 8.99
N SER A 38 0.97 -19.25 8.18
CA SER A 38 1.88 -20.40 8.29
C SER A 38 3.22 -19.95 8.84
N GLY A 39 3.74 -20.67 9.84
CA GLY A 39 5.09 -20.49 10.35
C GLY A 39 6.15 -20.97 9.35
N LEU A 40 7.22 -20.20 9.21
CA LEU A 40 8.35 -20.47 8.34
C LEU A 40 9.63 -20.70 9.15
N THR A 41 10.57 -21.42 8.54
CA THR A 41 11.98 -21.49 8.94
C THR A 41 12.76 -20.30 8.38
N ASP A 42 14.03 -20.14 8.75
CA ASP A 42 14.89 -19.05 8.26
C ASP A 42 15.03 -19.04 6.72
N ILE A 43 14.98 -20.22 6.08
CA ILE A 43 14.97 -20.36 4.62
C ILE A 43 13.76 -19.62 4.01
N GLY A 44 12.67 -19.48 4.76
CA GLY A 44 11.43 -18.83 4.37
C GLY A 44 11.56 -17.38 3.93
N LEU A 45 12.58 -16.63 4.38
CA LEU A 45 12.84 -15.28 3.85
C LEU A 45 13.23 -15.31 2.37
N SER A 46 14.01 -16.32 1.97
CA SER A 46 14.45 -16.52 0.59
C SER A 46 13.47 -17.32 -0.26
N LYS A 47 12.70 -18.25 0.32
CA LYS A 47 11.80 -19.13 -0.45
C LYS A 47 10.43 -19.27 0.23
N PRO A 48 9.70 -18.16 0.48
CA PRO A 48 8.53 -18.15 1.35
C PRO A 48 7.39 -19.07 0.89
N TYR A 49 7.37 -19.44 -0.38
CA TYR A 49 6.30 -20.22 -1.00
C TYR A 49 6.69 -21.68 -1.28
N ALA A 50 7.88 -22.11 -0.86
CA ALA A 50 8.29 -23.51 -0.95
C ALA A 50 7.70 -24.28 0.24
N SER A 51 7.17 -25.49 0.00
CA SER A 51 6.65 -26.34 1.08
C SER A 51 7.74 -26.67 2.11
N SER A 52 8.99 -26.81 1.66
CA SER A 52 10.16 -27.06 2.52
C SER A 52 10.52 -25.90 3.45
N SER A 53 9.98 -24.70 3.23
CA SER A 53 10.26 -23.54 4.08
C SER A 53 9.35 -23.46 5.30
N ARG A 54 8.29 -24.27 5.39
CA ARG A 54 7.37 -24.28 6.53
C ARG A 54 7.97 -25.00 7.73
N ASN A 55 7.67 -24.51 8.93
CA ASN A 55 8.05 -25.18 10.19
C ASN A 55 6.92 -26.05 10.77
N GLY A 56 5.74 -26.05 10.15
CA GLY A 56 4.56 -26.83 10.56
C GLY A 56 3.57 -26.07 11.45
N SER A 57 3.97 -24.96 12.06
CA SER A 57 3.11 -24.12 12.89
C SER A 57 2.09 -23.35 12.06
N THR A 58 0.91 -23.13 12.62
CA THR A 58 -0.14 -22.28 12.07
C THR A 58 -0.66 -21.34 13.13
N HIS A 59 -1.12 -20.17 12.72
CA HIS A 59 -1.70 -19.17 13.59
C HIS A 59 -2.83 -18.44 12.86
N SER A 60 -3.82 -17.93 13.60
CA SER A 60 -4.88 -17.11 13.04
C SER A 60 -5.15 -15.90 13.93
N LEU A 61 -5.40 -14.75 13.29
CA LEU A 61 -5.73 -13.51 13.96
C LEU A 61 -7.07 -12.99 13.46
N SER A 62 -8.00 -12.75 14.36
CA SER A 62 -9.17 -11.93 14.08
C SER A 62 -8.75 -10.48 14.17
N VAL A 63 -8.88 -9.72 13.08
CA VAL A 63 -8.47 -8.30 13.01
C VAL A 63 -9.60 -7.45 12.44
N HIS A 64 -9.70 -6.18 12.84
CA HIS A 64 -10.64 -5.27 12.18
C HIS A 64 -10.39 -5.23 10.67
N THR A 65 -11.45 -5.21 9.87
CA THR A 65 -11.36 -5.25 8.40
C THR A 65 -10.53 -4.11 7.80
N SER A 66 -10.35 -2.99 8.51
CA SER A 66 -9.39 -1.95 8.13
C SER A 66 -7.94 -2.45 7.92
N TRP A 67 -7.53 -3.51 8.62
CA TRP A 67 -6.19 -4.10 8.51
C TRP A 67 -5.98 -4.88 7.21
N LEU A 68 -7.04 -5.14 6.43
CA LEU A 68 -6.93 -5.77 5.12
C LEU A 68 -6.12 -4.94 4.11
N GLN A 69 -5.88 -3.65 4.38
CA GLN A 69 -4.93 -2.84 3.61
C GLN A 69 -3.48 -3.35 3.72
N GLU A 70 -3.14 -4.01 4.83
CA GLU A 70 -1.77 -4.44 5.15
C GLU A 70 -1.59 -5.95 4.98
N PHE A 71 -2.53 -6.77 5.46
CA PHE A 71 -2.44 -8.22 5.37
C PHE A 71 -2.73 -8.72 3.95
N LYS A 72 -1.66 -8.84 3.16
CA LYS A 72 -1.69 -9.39 1.80
C LYS A 72 -1.30 -10.85 1.82
N VAL A 73 -1.97 -11.69 1.03
CA VAL A 73 -1.58 -13.09 0.88
C VAL A 73 -0.13 -13.17 0.44
N GLY A 74 0.65 -14.07 1.03
CA GLY A 74 2.08 -14.25 0.73
C GLY A 74 3.02 -13.17 1.26
N SER A 75 2.52 -12.18 2.02
CA SER A 75 3.38 -11.29 2.82
C SER A 75 3.97 -12.02 4.03
N LEU A 76 5.15 -11.59 4.45
CA LEU A 76 5.92 -12.15 5.56
C LEU A 76 5.96 -11.16 6.71
N TRP A 77 5.79 -11.68 7.91
CA TRP A 77 5.70 -10.92 9.14
C TRP A 77 6.57 -11.53 10.23
N GLU A 78 7.20 -10.68 11.03
CA GLU A 78 8.03 -11.08 12.15
C GLU A 78 7.88 -10.02 13.26
N ASN A 79 7.67 -10.46 14.51
CA ASN A 79 7.47 -9.57 15.66
C ASN A 79 6.39 -8.49 15.41
N GLY A 80 5.31 -8.87 14.72
CA GLY A 80 4.19 -7.99 14.39
C GLY A 80 4.44 -6.98 13.27
N LEU A 81 5.61 -7.00 12.65
CA LEU A 81 5.95 -6.13 11.52
C LEU A 81 5.96 -6.90 10.21
N CYS A 82 5.47 -6.29 9.14
CA CYS A 82 5.64 -6.83 7.79
C CYS A 82 7.12 -6.67 7.40
N VAL A 83 7.81 -7.79 7.21
CA VAL A 83 9.24 -7.82 6.84
C VAL A 83 9.46 -8.02 5.35
N SER A 84 8.45 -8.53 4.62
CA SER A 84 8.48 -8.63 3.16
C SER A 84 7.07 -8.71 2.58
N GLY A 85 6.79 -7.93 1.54
CA GLY A 85 5.61 -8.14 0.69
C GLY A 85 5.74 -9.35 -0.25
N PRO A 86 4.68 -9.68 -1.00
CA PRO A 86 4.75 -10.70 -2.04
C PRO A 86 5.75 -10.35 -3.13
N ARG A 87 6.52 -11.34 -3.60
CA ARG A 87 7.54 -11.13 -4.64
C ARG A 87 6.92 -10.70 -5.96
N GLU A 88 7.49 -9.69 -6.60
CA GLU A 88 6.99 -9.20 -7.88
C GLU A 88 7.14 -10.24 -8.99
N ALA A 89 6.08 -10.43 -9.78
CA ALA A 89 6.17 -11.24 -10.98
C ALA A 89 6.80 -10.38 -12.09
N PRO A 90 7.79 -10.88 -12.85
CA PRO A 90 8.49 -10.10 -13.86
C PRO A 90 7.66 -9.86 -15.13
N VAL A 91 6.32 -9.94 -15.05
CA VAL A 91 5.43 -9.96 -16.21
C VAL A 91 4.20 -9.11 -15.96
N THR A 92 3.97 -8.15 -16.84
CA THR A 92 2.67 -7.48 -17.01
C THR A 92 1.75 -8.41 -17.80
N VAL A 93 0.55 -8.67 -17.27
CA VAL A 93 -0.41 -9.59 -17.87
C VAL A 93 -1.61 -8.83 -18.44
N ALA A 94 -1.92 -9.07 -19.72
CA ALA A 94 -3.16 -8.62 -20.33
C ALA A 94 -4.28 -9.62 -20.02
N ILE A 95 -5.42 -9.15 -19.54
CA ILE A 95 -6.59 -9.97 -19.20
C ILE A 95 -7.86 -9.36 -19.78
N ASP A 96 -8.86 -10.19 -20.04
CA ASP A 96 -10.24 -9.73 -20.29
C ASP A 96 -11.10 -10.02 -19.05
N THR A 97 -11.45 -8.97 -18.31
CA THR A 97 -12.22 -9.08 -17.07
C THR A 97 -13.64 -9.59 -17.30
N SER A 98 -14.15 -9.55 -18.53
CA SER A 98 -15.47 -10.11 -18.90
C SER A 98 -15.49 -11.63 -18.77
N SER A 99 -14.32 -12.28 -18.80
CA SER A 99 -14.16 -13.73 -18.63
C SER A 99 -13.88 -14.16 -17.18
N ALA A 100 -13.79 -13.19 -16.25
CA ALA A 100 -13.46 -13.45 -14.86
C ALA A 100 -14.60 -14.21 -14.16
N ARG A 101 -14.25 -15.19 -13.33
CA ARG A 101 -15.21 -15.95 -12.52
C ARG A 101 -14.70 -16.21 -11.11
N SER A 102 -15.62 -16.15 -10.15
CA SER A 102 -15.40 -16.46 -8.73
C SER A 102 -15.42 -17.98 -8.52
N VAL A 103 -14.44 -18.51 -7.80
CA VAL A 103 -14.29 -19.94 -7.49
C VAL A 103 -13.75 -20.08 -6.05
N PRO A 104 -14.36 -20.93 -5.19
CA PRO A 104 -13.80 -21.21 -3.88
C PRO A 104 -12.51 -22.03 -3.95
N LEU A 105 -11.62 -21.88 -2.96
CA LEU A 105 -10.30 -22.52 -2.91
C LEU A 105 -10.34 -24.02 -3.22
N MET A 106 -11.22 -24.77 -2.55
CA MET A 106 -11.25 -26.24 -2.65
C MET A 106 -12.16 -26.78 -3.77
N HIS A 107 -12.74 -25.92 -4.60
CA HIS A 107 -13.57 -26.37 -5.71
C HIS A 107 -12.73 -26.67 -6.96
N ALA A 108 -13.09 -27.74 -7.67
CA ALA A 108 -12.51 -28.04 -8.96
C ALA A 108 -12.93 -26.99 -10.00
N VAL A 109 -12.00 -26.63 -10.88
CA VAL A 109 -12.20 -25.59 -11.90
C VAL A 109 -11.92 -26.15 -13.28
N ARG A 110 -12.83 -25.90 -14.22
CA ARG A 110 -12.67 -26.29 -15.62
C ARG A 110 -11.84 -25.27 -16.39
N LEU A 111 -10.67 -25.66 -16.87
CA LEU A 111 -9.70 -24.86 -17.60
C LEU A 111 -9.59 -25.40 -19.03
N ALA A 112 -10.20 -24.70 -19.99
CA ALA A 112 -10.44 -25.24 -21.33
C ALA A 112 -11.14 -26.62 -21.24
N ASP A 113 -10.47 -27.68 -21.71
CA ASP A 113 -10.99 -29.06 -21.70
C ASP A 113 -10.42 -29.91 -20.54
N GLN A 114 -9.76 -29.28 -19.56
CA GLN A 114 -9.16 -29.97 -18.42
C GLN A 114 -9.80 -29.53 -17.10
N TRP A 115 -9.79 -30.42 -16.11
CA TRP A 115 -10.16 -30.07 -14.73
C TRP A 115 -8.90 -29.91 -13.89
N ALA A 116 -8.83 -28.80 -13.17
CA ALA A 116 -7.88 -28.63 -12.07
C ALA A 116 -8.63 -28.87 -10.74
N PRO A 117 -8.04 -29.61 -9.78
CA PRO A 117 -8.71 -29.94 -8.53
C PRO A 117 -8.92 -28.73 -7.61
N SER A 118 -8.16 -27.65 -7.82
CA SER A 118 -8.24 -26.40 -7.05
C SER A 118 -7.60 -25.27 -7.86
N VAL A 119 -8.03 -24.04 -7.59
CA VAL A 119 -7.41 -22.81 -8.11
C VAL A 119 -6.01 -22.55 -7.54
N LEU A 120 -5.64 -23.19 -6.43
CA LEU A 120 -4.34 -23.03 -5.79
C LEU A 120 -3.80 -24.38 -5.30
N PRO A 121 -2.98 -25.07 -6.12
CA PRO A 121 -2.44 -26.39 -5.79
C PRO A 121 -1.42 -26.34 -4.65
N THR A 122 -1.51 -27.31 -3.71
CA THR A 122 -0.61 -27.43 -2.55
C THR A 122 0.87 -27.52 -2.92
N ALA A 123 1.19 -28.12 -4.08
CA ALA A 123 2.56 -28.23 -4.57
C ALA A 123 3.25 -26.88 -4.83
N TYR A 124 2.47 -25.81 -5.08
CA TYR A 124 2.98 -24.47 -5.37
C TYR A 124 2.76 -23.48 -4.24
N PHE A 125 1.72 -23.67 -3.43
CA PHE A 125 1.44 -22.85 -2.26
C PHE A 125 0.82 -23.70 -1.16
N ASP A 126 1.68 -24.23 -0.29
CA ASP A 126 1.27 -25.13 0.79
C ASP A 126 0.81 -24.33 2.02
N MET A 127 -0.47 -24.41 2.35
CA MET A 127 -1.10 -23.75 3.51
C MET A 127 -1.21 -24.68 4.73
N GLY A 128 -0.82 -25.96 4.61
CA GLY A 128 -1.01 -26.98 5.65
C GLY A 128 -2.42 -27.03 6.22
N GLN A 129 -2.52 -26.95 7.54
CA GLN A 129 -3.80 -27.03 8.26
C GLN A 129 -4.74 -25.85 7.96
N ASN A 130 -4.21 -24.69 7.54
CA ASN A 130 -5.04 -23.53 7.18
C ASN A 130 -5.88 -23.79 5.92
N ARG A 131 -5.52 -24.77 5.08
CA ARG A 131 -6.22 -25.02 3.81
C ARG A 131 -7.70 -25.37 4.01
N SER A 132 -8.04 -26.12 5.05
CA SER A 132 -9.43 -26.47 5.37
C SER A 132 -10.20 -25.26 5.89
N ALA A 133 -9.59 -24.42 6.73
CA ALA A 133 -10.20 -23.19 7.24
C ALA A 133 -10.44 -22.15 6.12
N LEU A 134 -9.59 -22.15 5.09
CA LEU A 134 -9.69 -21.29 3.91
C LEU A 134 -10.47 -21.94 2.75
N ALA A 135 -11.10 -23.10 2.95
CA ALA A 135 -11.69 -23.89 1.87
C ALA A 135 -12.75 -23.14 1.06
N SER A 136 -13.52 -22.29 1.73
CA SER A 136 -14.59 -21.47 1.16
C SER A 136 -14.10 -20.12 0.64
N SER A 137 -12.88 -19.67 0.98
CA SER A 137 -12.37 -18.37 0.54
C SER A 137 -12.45 -18.25 -0.99
N SER A 138 -12.97 -17.11 -1.46
CA SER A 138 -13.21 -16.86 -2.88
C SER A 138 -11.95 -16.38 -3.59
N TYR A 139 -11.74 -16.90 -4.80
CA TYR A 139 -10.70 -16.50 -5.73
C TYR A 139 -11.32 -16.19 -7.09
N VAL A 140 -10.82 -15.17 -7.76
CA VAL A 140 -11.17 -14.85 -9.13
C VAL A 140 -10.13 -15.47 -10.07
N ILE A 141 -10.59 -16.27 -11.02
CA ILE A 141 -9.78 -16.80 -12.10
C ILE A 141 -10.19 -16.14 -13.43
N VAL A 142 -9.20 -15.70 -14.19
CA VAL A 142 -9.39 -15.01 -15.48
C VAL A 142 -8.33 -15.47 -16.48
N ARG A 143 -8.69 -15.48 -17.78
CA ARG A 143 -7.77 -15.89 -18.84
C ARG A 143 -6.77 -14.76 -19.13
N VAL A 144 -5.49 -15.13 -19.24
CA VAL A 144 -4.43 -14.24 -19.71
C VAL A 144 -4.40 -14.28 -21.23
N LEU A 145 -4.35 -13.11 -21.84
CA LEU A 145 -4.29 -12.93 -23.29
C LEU A 145 -2.84 -13.03 -23.74
N GLU A 146 -2.62 -13.68 -24.89
CA GLU A 146 -1.36 -13.65 -25.65
C GLU A 146 -0.09 -14.08 -24.87
N ASN A 147 -0.23 -14.85 -23.78
CA ASN A 147 0.91 -15.38 -23.03
C ASN A 147 0.95 -16.92 -23.06
N PRO A 148 1.82 -17.54 -23.87
CA PRO A 148 1.89 -19.00 -23.95
C PRO A 148 2.50 -19.66 -22.72
N ARG A 149 3.15 -18.89 -21.83
CA ARG A 149 3.79 -19.41 -20.60
C ARG A 149 2.89 -19.32 -19.38
N ILE A 150 1.83 -18.51 -19.43
CA ILE A 150 0.88 -18.24 -18.35
C ILE A 150 -0.49 -18.04 -18.99
N GLN A 151 -1.36 -19.04 -18.93
CA GLN A 151 -2.69 -18.98 -19.56
C GLN A 151 -3.76 -18.39 -18.64
N TRP A 152 -3.53 -18.41 -17.32
CA TRP A 152 -4.51 -18.02 -16.32
C TRP A 152 -3.91 -17.08 -15.28
N LEU A 153 -4.75 -16.22 -14.72
CA LEU A 153 -4.45 -15.39 -13.55
C LEU A 153 -5.43 -15.77 -12.45
N VAL A 154 -4.92 -16.02 -11.25
CA VAL A 154 -5.73 -16.34 -10.05
C VAL A 154 -5.48 -15.25 -9.03
N ILE A 155 -6.53 -14.60 -8.54
CA ILE A 155 -6.48 -13.46 -7.62
C ILE A 155 -7.37 -13.76 -6.42
N PRO A 156 -6.92 -13.61 -5.15
CA PRO A 156 -7.83 -13.66 -4.01
C PRO A 156 -8.92 -12.58 -4.14
N ALA A 157 -10.17 -12.90 -3.83
CA ALA A 157 -11.24 -11.89 -3.85
C ALA A 157 -10.96 -10.75 -2.84
N SER A 158 -10.31 -11.05 -1.72
CA SER A 158 -9.84 -10.05 -0.75
C SER A 158 -8.87 -9.05 -1.36
N GLU A 159 -8.06 -9.46 -2.33
CA GLU A 159 -7.11 -8.56 -3.02
C GLU A 159 -7.83 -7.65 -4.02
N LEU A 160 -8.80 -8.16 -4.78
CA LEU A 160 -9.64 -7.31 -5.63
C LEU A 160 -10.39 -6.26 -4.80
N PHE A 161 -10.96 -6.69 -3.68
CA PHE A 161 -11.64 -5.82 -2.74
C PHE A 161 -10.72 -4.74 -2.18
N ARG A 162 -9.55 -5.14 -1.66
CA ARG A 162 -8.53 -4.22 -1.14
C ARG A 162 -8.08 -3.23 -2.20
N PHE A 163 -7.82 -3.68 -3.43
CA PHE A 163 -7.27 -2.84 -4.49
C PHE A 163 -8.28 -1.84 -5.04
N TYR A 164 -9.51 -2.28 -5.34
CA TYR A 164 -10.50 -1.43 -6.03
C TYR A 164 -11.37 -0.61 -5.08
N THR A 165 -11.60 -1.08 -3.85
CA THR A 165 -12.44 -0.39 -2.85
C THR A 165 -11.61 0.24 -1.73
N GLY A 166 -10.41 -0.28 -1.46
CA GLY A 166 -9.59 0.07 -0.29
C GLY A 166 -8.90 1.44 -0.34
N ALA A 167 -9.55 2.49 -0.85
CA ALA A 167 -9.08 3.87 -0.78
C ALA A 167 -8.81 4.35 0.64
N SER A 168 -9.54 3.82 1.62
CA SER A 168 -9.33 4.12 3.03
C SER A 168 -9.79 2.96 3.91
N ALA A 169 -9.27 2.91 5.13
CA ALA A 169 -9.70 1.97 6.15
C ALA A 169 -11.22 2.02 6.38
N ARG A 170 -11.79 3.23 6.37
CA ARG A 170 -13.24 3.44 6.52
C ARG A 170 -14.02 2.94 5.30
N PHE A 171 -13.51 3.11 4.08
CA PHE A 171 -14.19 2.62 2.87
C PHE A 171 -14.29 1.10 2.82
N ILE A 172 -13.26 0.40 3.30
CA ILE A 172 -13.29 -1.07 3.44
C ILE A 172 -14.41 -1.47 4.41
N SER A 173 -14.45 -0.87 5.60
CA SER A 173 -15.48 -1.16 6.60
C SER A 173 -16.88 -0.84 6.06
N CYS A 174 -17.08 0.34 5.48
CA CYS A 174 -18.35 0.77 4.92
C CYS A 174 -18.85 -0.12 3.77
N SER A 175 -17.96 -0.62 2.91
CA SER A 175 -18.35 -1.53 1.83
C SER A 175 -18.82 -2.90 2.31
N LEU A 176 -18.29 -3.41 3.44
CA LEU A 176 -18.78 -4.65 4.04
C LEU A 176 -20.07 -4.43 4.83
N GLN A 177 -20.25 -3.25 5.43
CA GLN A 177 -21.43 -2.89 6.21
C GLN A 177 -22.60 -2.35 5.36
N GLY A 178 -22.36 -1.96 4.10
CA GLY A 178 -23.39 -1.39 3.23
C GLY A 178 -23.72 0.08 3.53
N LEU A 179 -22.77 0.86 4.07
CA LEU A 179 -23.00 2.21 4.59
C LEU A 179 -22.50 3.33 3.67
N PHE A 180 -22.59 3.18 2.34
CA PHE A 180 -22.16 4.25 1.44
C PHE A 180 -23.15 5.43 1.35
N ASP A 181 -24.41 5.22 1.73
CA ASP A 181 -25.44 6.26 1.77
C ASP A 181 -25.14 7.35 2.82
N ASP A 182 -24.25 7.05 3.76
CA ASP A 182 -23.70 8.02 4.72
C ASP A 182 -22.77 9.05 4.07
N TYR A 183 -22.18 8.72 2.91
CA TYR A 183 -21.17 9.54 2.24
C TYR A 183 -21.73 10.22 1.00
N VAL A 184 -22.62 9.54 0.28
CA VAL A 184 -23.17 9.99 -0.99
C VAL A 184 -24.67 9.87 -0.98
N ASP A 185 -25.34 10.91 -1.47
CA ASP A 185 -26.75 10.83 -1.83
C ASP A 185 -26.90 10.37 -3.27
N TRP A 186 -27.09 9.07 -3.48
CA TRP A 186 -27.16 8.50 -4.83
C TRP A 186 -28.37 9.00 -5.63
N GLU A 187 -29.47 9.33 -4.96
CA GLU A 187 -30.71 9.80 -5.60
C GLU A 187 -30.53 11.20 -6.20
N ASN A 188 -29.77 12.04 -5.50
CA ASN A 188 -29.46 13.39 -5.96
C ASN A 188 -28.28 13.43 -6.93
N CYS A 189 -27.43 12.41 -7.02
CA CYS A 189 -26.33 12.38 -7.98
C CYS A 189 -26.81 12.51 -9.43
N GLU A 190 -26.03 13.19 -10.27
CA GLU A 190 -26.38 13.53 -11.65
C GLU A 190 -25.22 13.27 -12.63
N LYS A 191 -25.55 13.17 -13.93
CA LYS A 191 -24.58 13.17 -15.03
C LYS A 191 -24.73 14.47 -15.81
N GLU A 192 -23.82 15.41 -15.60
CA GLU A 192 -23.81 16.70 -16.31
C GLU A 192 -22.72 16.70 -17.37
N GLU A 193 -23.06 16.99 -18.64
CA GLU A 193 -22.10 17.14 -19.75
C GLU A 193 -21.06 16.02 -19.87
N GLY A 194 -21.48 14.77 -19.58
CA GLY A 194 -20.58 13.62 -19.64
C GLY A 194 -19.64 13.48 -18.42
N GLN A 195 -19.99 14.09 -17.28
CA GLN A 195 -19.22 14.03 -16.04
C GLN A 195 -20.12 13.62 -14.86
N PRO A 196 -19.61 12.81 -13.92
CA PRO A 196 -20.32 12.50 -12.68
C PRO A 196 -20.34 13.71 -11.73
N VAL A 197 -21.55 14.06 -11.26
CA VAL A 197 -21.79 15.02 -10.19
C VAL A 197 -22.22 14.25 -8.95
N LEU A 198 -21.34 14.19 -7.96
CA LEU A 198 -21.60 13.52 -6.70
C LEU A 198 -22.15 14.49 -5.66
N TYR A 199 -23.27 14.14 -5.05
CA TYR A 199 -23.82 14.85 -3.90
C TYR A 199 -23.27 14.22 -2.62
N ILE A 200 -22.34 14.93 -1.98
CA ILE A 200 -21.54 14.44 -0.88
C ILE A 200 -22.14 14.86 0.46
N ARG A 201 -22.38 13.89 1.35
CA ARG A 201 -22.91 14.09 2.71
C ARG A 201 -21.80 14.22 3.77
N LYS A 202 -20.64 13.59 3.55
CA LYS A 202 -19.47 13.60 4.46
C LYS A 202 -18.20 13.91 3.70
N ASP A 203 -17.24 14.57 4.33
CA ASP A 203 -15.96 14.87 3.69
C ASP A 203 -15.24 13.58 3.25
N ILE A 204 -14.89 13.54 1.96
CA ILE A 204 -14.18 12.43 1.30
C ILE A 204 -12.92 12.95 0.61
N ASN A 205 -11.90 12.10 0.52
CA ASN A 205 -10.69 12.42 -0.24
C ASN A 205 -10.89 12.17 -1.75
N HIS A 206 -9.93 12.61 -2.58
CA HIS A 206 -10.03 12.46 -4.03
C HIS A 206 -10.12 10.99 -4.49
N GLN A 207 -9.46 10.06 -3.78
CA GLN A 207 -9.47 8.65 -4.17
C GLN A 207 -10.82 7.99 -3.86
N GLU A 208 -11.38 8.26 -2.69
CA GLU A 208 -12.75 7.90 -2.30
C GLU A 208 -13.77 8.47 -3.28
N ALA A 209 -13.66 9.76 -3.60
CA ALA A 209 -14.50 10.43 -4.60
C ALA A 209 -14.39 9.77 -5.98
N SER A 210 -13.19 9.38 -6.40
CA SER A 210 -12.99 8.71 -7.69
C SER A 210 -13.69 7.34 -7.75
N ILE A 211 -13.65 6.57 -6.66
CA ILE A 211 -14.32 5.27 -6.57
C ILE A 211 -15.84 5.46 -6.63
N LEU A 212 -16.38 6.38 -5.82
CA LEU A 212 -17.81 6.68 -5.79
C LEU A 212 -18.31 7.23 -7.14
N ALA A 213 -17.53 8.10 -7.77
CA ALA A 213 -17.82 8.64 -9.10
C ALA A 213 -17.91 7.52 -10.14
N ARG A 214 -16.97 6.56 -10.10
CA ARG A 214 -17.03 5.39 -11.00
C ARG A 214 -18.24 4.51 -10.71
N ALA A 215 -18.53 4.24 -9.44
CA ALA A 215 -19.70 3.45 -9.07
C ALA A 215 -21.00 4.10 -9.59
N TYR A 216 -21.15 5.40 -9.44
CA TYR A 216 -22.29 6.13 -10.02
C TYR A 216 -22.28 6.11 -11.57
N TRP A 217 -21.09 6.17 -12.18
CA TRP A 217 -20.94 6.20 -13.63
C TRP A 217 -21.31 4.87 -14.31
N SER A 218 -20.90 3.75 -13.71
CA SER A 218 -20.95 2.41 -14.29
C SER A 218 -21.70 1.42 -13.39
N PRO A 219 -22.75 0.74 -13.90
CA PRO A 219 -23.46 -0.30 -13.15
C PRO A 219 -22.53 -1.42 -12.67
N THR A 220 -21.56 -1.85 -13.49
CA THR A 220 -20.57 -2.86 -13.09
C THR A 220 -19.72 -2.40 -11.91
N ALA A 221 -19.36 -1.12 -11.87
CA ALA A 221 -18.61 -0.56 -10.75
C ALA A 221 -19.47 -0.46 -9.48
N MET A 222 -20.74 -0.10 -9.62
CA MET A 222 -21.70 -0.11 -8.50
C MET A 222 -21.87 -1.51 -7.92
N ASP A 223 -22.06 -2.52 -8.78
CA ASP A 223 -22.20 -3.90 -8.35
C ASP A 223 -20.93 -4.45 -7.70
N SER A 224 -19.75 -4.05 -8.18
CA SER A 224 -18.47 -4.37 -7.54
C SER A 224 -18.33 -3.70 -6.16
N LEU A 225 -18.73 -2.42 -6.03
CA LEU A 225 -18.64 -1.65 -4.78
C LEU A 225 -19.57 -2.20 -3.68
N LEU A 226 -20.80 -2.57 -4.04
CA LEU A 226 -21.83 -3.07 -3.12
C LEU A 226 -21.85 -4.60 -3.01
N GLY A 227 -21.17 -5.30 -3.92
CA GLY A 227 -21.12 -6.76 -4.02
C GLY A 227 -20.74 -7.46 -2.72
N PRO A 228 -19.66 -7.05 -2.02
CA PRO A 228 -19.26 -7.65 -0.77
C PRO A 228 -20.38 -7.65 0.28
N HIS A 229 -21.02 -6.50 0.54
CA HIS A 229 -22.14 -6.43 1.46
C HIS A 229 -23.35 -7.25 0.99
N LYS A 230 -23.73 -7.17 -0.29
CA LYS A 230 -24.85 -7.95 -0.85
C LYS A 230 -24.63 -9.45 -0.62
N HIS A 231 -23.41 -9.94 -0.82
CA HIS A 231 -23.05 -11.33 -0.56
C HIS A 231 -23.16 -11.68 0.94
N LEU A 232 -22.52 -10.89 1.81
CA LEU A 232 -22.55 -11.12 3.26
C LEU A 232 -23.99 -11.13 3.81
N SER A 233 -24.80 -10.14 3.44
CA SER A 233 -26.20 -10.05 3.85
C SER A 233 -27.02 -11.25 3.37
N LYS A 234 -26.85 -11.67 2.11
CA LYS A 234 -27.53 -12.86 1.58
C LYS A 234 -27.15 -14.13 2.34
N THR A 235 -25.85 -14.34 2.58
CA THR A 235 -25.36 -15.51 3.32
C THR A 235 -25.84 -15.48 4.77
N ASN A 236 -25.84 -14.31 5.41
CA ASN A 236 -26.33 -14.16 6.78
C ASN A 236 -27.83 -14.47 6.90
N ILE A 237 -28.66 -14.00 5.96
CA ILE A 237 -30.09 -14.33 5.89
C ILE A 237 -30.29 -15.84 5.73
N ASN A 238 -29.53 -16.47 4.84
CA ASN A 238 -29.59 -17.92 4.64
C ASN A 238 -29.16 -18.71 5.90
N ASN A 239 -28.18 -18.19 6.64
CA ASN A 239 -27.68 -18.81 7.87
C ASN A 239 -28.64 -18.67 9.06
N ALA A 240 -29.54 -17.68 9.06
CA ALA A 240 -30.42 -17.39 10.19
C ALA A 240 -31.36 -18.55 10.56
N THR A 241 -31.66 -19.43 9.60
CA THR A 241 -32.55 -20.58 9.78
C THR A 241 -31.81 -21.91 9.90
N LEU A 242 -30.47 -21.92 9.78
CA LEU A 242 -29.64 -23.13 9.80
C LEU A 242 -29.04 -23.35 11.19
N SER A 243 -28.85 -24.63 11.55
CA SER A 243 -28.06 -24.99 12.73
C SER A 243 -26.59 -24.60 12.55
N GLU A 244 -25.87 -24.34 13.63
CA GLU A 244 -24.47 -23.86 13.59
C GLU A 244 -23.57 -24.69 12.67
N HIS A 245 -23.69 -26.02 12.69
CA HIS A 245 -22.89 -26.92 11.85
C HIS A 245 -23.19 -26.84 10.35
N ASN A 246 -24.33 -26.26 9.96
CA ASN A 246 -24.77 -26.11 8.58
C ASN A 246 -24.60 -24.68 8.07
N LYS A 247 -24.18 -23.73 8.92
CA LYS A 247 -23.99 -22.34 8.50
C LYS A 247 -22.84 -22.25 7.50
N SER A 248 -23.08 -21.48 6.46
CA SER A 248 -22.04 -21.12 5.50
C SER A 248 -21.16 -20.02 6.08
N PRO A 249 -19.83 -20.08 5.93
CA PRO A 249 -18.96 -19.00 6.39
C PRO A 249 -19.25 -17.72 5.61
N LEU A 250 -19.21 -16.59 6.30
CA LEU A 250 -19.32 -15.27 5.69
C LEU A 250 -17.98 -14.91 5.06
N ILE A 251 -17.89 -14.88 3.73
CA ILE A 251 -16.61 -14.64 3.02
C ILE A 251 -16.66 -13.34 2.22
N ILE A 252 -15.48 -12.76 1.95
CA ILE A 252 -15.36 -11.65 1.00
C ILE A 252 -15.49 -12.20 -0.41
N GLU A 253 -16.53 -11.76 -1.13
CA GLU A 253 -16.66 -11.94 -2.57
C GLU A 253 -16.54 -10.58 -3.26
N ALA A 254 -15.67 -10.47 -4.25
CA ALA A 254 -15.41 -9.24 -4.98
C ALA A 254 -15.05 -9.52 -6.44
N SER A 255 -15.34 -8.56 -7.31
CA SER A 255 -15.16 -8.62 -8.75
C SER A 255 -14.47 -7.36 -9.28
N PHE A 256 -14.00 -7.40 -10.53
CA PHE A 256 -13.50 -6.21 -11.20
C PHE A 256 -14.62 -5.16 -11.35
N PRO A 257 -14.35 -3.86 -11.11
CA PRO A 257 -15.36 -2.80 -11.25
C PRO A 257 -15.60 -2.37 -12.71
N PHE A 258 -15.17 -3.18 -13.69
CA PHE A 258 -15.30 -2.91 -15.12
C PHE A 258 -15.21 -4.21 -15.94
N THR A 259 -15.73 -4.15 -17.16
CA THR A 259 -15.62 -5.22 -18.17
C THR A 259 -14.63 -4.84 -19.28
N GLY A 260 -14.09 -5.85 -19.97
CA GLY A 260 -13.19 -5.72 -21.10
C GLY A 260 -11.70 -5.88 -20.75
N ILE A 261 -10.86 -5.49 -21.69
CA ILE A 261 -9.42 -5.74 -21.62
C ILE A 261 -8.73 -4.71 -20.70
N THR A 262 -7.80 -5.19 -19.89
CA THR A 262 -6.87 -4.36 -19.11
C THR A 262 -5.51 -5.05 -18.96
N GLN A 263 -4.50 -4.31 -18.54
CA GLN A 263 -3.21 -4.85 -18.16
C GLN A 263 -3.00 -4.71 -16.66
N LEU A 264 -2.51 -5.78 -16.03
CA LEU A 264 -2.17 -5.80 -14.61
C LEU A 264 -0.68 -6.05 -14.42
N LYS A 265 -0.05 -5.28 -13.54
CA LYS A 265 1.23 -5.62 -12.92
C LYS A 265 0.94 -6.22 -11.55
N VAL A 266 1.49 -7.39 -11.26
CA VAL A 266 1.16 -8.14 -10.04
C VAL A 266 2.39 -8.69 -9.35
N SER A 267 2.30 -8.87 -8.04
CA SER A 267 3.22 -9.70 -7.27
C SER A 267 2.59 -11.06 -7.00
N GLY A 268 3.39 -12.11 -7.11
CA GLY A 268 2.85 -13.46 -7.09
C GLY A 268 3.83 -14.56 -7.48
N LYS A 269 3.29 -15.76 -7.63
CA LYS A 269 4.05 -16.96 -8.00
C LYS A 269 3.41 -17.68 -9.18
N LYS A 270 4.22 -18.07 -10.15
CA LYS A 270 3.79 -18.95 -11.24
C LYS A 270 3.53 -20.37 -10.72
N MET A 271 2.43 -20.99 -11.15
CA MET A 271 1.98 -22.30 -10.70
C MET A 271 1.36 -23.12 -11.84
N LEU A 272 1.50 -24.43 -11.78
CA LEU A 272 0.83 -25.36 -12.71
C LEU A 272 -0.49 -25.81 -12.09
N LEU A 273 -1.62 -25.51 -12.73
CA LEU A 273 -2.95 -25.87 -12.23
C LEU A 273 -3.33 -27.31 -12.57
N THR A 274 -3.04 -27.74 -13.79
CA THR A 274 -3.30 -29.10 -14.26
C THR A 274 -2.44 -29.45 -15.46
N LYS A 275 -2.27 -30.76 -15.69
CA LYS A 275 -1.53 -31.33 -16.80
C LYS A 275 -2.26 -32.57 -17.32
N ALA A 276 -2.62 -32.56 -18.60
CA ALA A 276 -3.18 -33.72 -19.29
C ALA A 276 -2.30 -34.04 -20.51
N GLY A 277 -1.54 -35.13 -20.43
CA GLY A 277 -0.56 -35.50 -21.46
C GLY A 277 0.51 -34.40 -21.62
N ALA A 278 0.62 -33.84 -22.83
CA ALA A 278 1.53 -32.74 -23.15
C ALA A 278 0.93 -31.35 -22.92
N SER A 279 -0.37 -31.24 -22.63
CA SER A 279 -1.04 -29.95 -22.44
C SER A 279 -1.00 -29.54 -20.97
N GLU A 280 -0.29 -28.43 -20.70
CA GLU A 280 -0.14 -27.85 -19.37
C GLU A 280 -0.94 -26.55 -19.25
N GLN A 281 -1.63 -26.37 -18.13
CA GLN A 281 -2.37 -25.15 -17.80
C GLN A 281 -1.63 -24.41 -16.69
N TRP A 282 -0.79 -23.44 -17.09
CA TRP A 282 -0.04 -22.59 -16.18
C TRP A 282 -0.86 -21.37 -15.78
N ALA A 283 -0.71 -20.96 -14.52
CA ALA A 283 -1.30 -19.77 -13.98
C ALA A 283 -0.28 -18.91 -13.23
N LEU A 284 -0.60 -17.65 -13.06
CA LEU A 284 0.04 -16.75 -12.12
C LEU A 284 -0.89 -16.55 -10.92
N PHE A 285 -0.45 -16.91 -9.72
CA PHE A 285 -1.16 -16.57 -8.50
C PHE A 285 -0.79 -15.14 -8.11
N ALA A 286 -1.65 -14.18 -8.45
CA ALA A 286 -1.49 -12.77 -8.13
C ALA A 286 -1.94 -12.52 -6.69
N MET A 287 -0.96 -12.54 -5.80
CA MET A 287 -1.10 -12.28 -4.37
C MET A 287 -1.33 -10.80 -4.06
N GLU A 288 -0.83 -9.92 -4.93
CA GLU A 288 -1.04 -8.48 -4.86
C GLU A 288 -1.09 -7.87 -6.27
N ILE A 289 -2.02 -6.95 -6.51
CA ILE A 289 -2.08 -6.12 -7.70
C ILE A 289 -1.27 -4.84 -7.40
N ASN A 290 -0.22 -4.64 -8.19
CA ASN A 290 0.66 -3.47 -8.10
C ASN A 290 0.17 -2.34 -8.98
N HIS A 291 -0.37 -2.64 -10.17
CA HIS A 291 -0.87 -1.63 -11.09
C HIS A 291 -1.99 -2.19 -11.97
N CYS A 292 -2.96 -1.35 -12.32
CA CYS A 292 -3.96 -1.62 -13.33
C CYS A 292 -3.99 -0.48 -14.36
N ALA A 293 -3.75 -0.83 -15.62
CA ALA A 293 -3.65 0.11 -16.75
C ALA A 293 -5.01 0.39 -17.43
N ARG A 294 -6.11 0.29 -16.69
CA ARG A 294 -7.45 0.57 -17.26
C ARG A 294 -7.52 2.05 -17.65
N PRO A 295 -8.01 2.40 -18.85
CA PRO A 295 -8.26 3.79 -19.20
C PRO A 295 -9.33 4.42 -18.31
N ARG A 296 -9.26 5.74 -18.14
CA ARG A 296 -10.26 6.48 -17.36
C ARG A 296 -11.62 6.50 -18.05
N ASP A 297 -12.67 6.40 -17.25
CA ASP A 297 -14.06 6.45 -17.74
C ASP A 297 -14.55 7.89 -17.98
N PHE A 298 -13.97 8.85 -17.25
CA PHE A 298 -14.27 10.29 -17.31
C PHE A 298 -13.01 11.10 -16.95
N SER A 299 -13.04 12.41 -17.21
CA SER A 299 -11.90 13.32 -17.01
C SER A 299 -12.03 14.24 -15.79
N ARG A 300 -13.26 14.42 -15.30
CA ARG A 300 -13.60 15.40 -14.29
C ARG A 300 -14.70 14.85 -13.40
N VAL A 301 -14.63 15.17 -12.10
CA VAL A 301 -15.63 14.84 -11.08
C VAL A 301 -16.07 16.13 -10.41
N VAL A 302 -17.37 16.34 -10.30
CA VAL A 302 -17.92 17.48 -9.56
C VAL A 302 -18.41 16.99 -8.21
N LEU A 303 -17.90 17.59 -7.13
CA LEU A 303 -18.32 17.33 -5.76
C LEU A 303 -19.24 18.46 -5.32
N ARG A 304 -20.52 18.16 -5.15
CA ARG A 304 -21.55 19.08 -4.69
C ARG A 304 -21.87 18.80 -3.21
N LYS A 305 -21.96 19.86 -2.41
CA LYS A 305 -22.37 19.80 -1.00
C LYS A 305 -23.38 20.89 -0.73
N ASP A 306 -24.45 20.58 0.01
CA ASP A 306 -25.50 21.55 0.34
C ASP A 306 -25.11 22.48 1.50
N GLU A 307 -24.10 22.13 2.29
CA GLU A 307 -23.59 22.95 3.39
C GLU A 307 -22.44 23.88 2.95
N ALA A 308 -22.55 25.17 3.31
CA ALA A 308 -21.48 26.15 3.12
C ALA A 308 -20.27 25.89 4.05
N PHE A 309 -19.06 26.29 3.64
CA PHE A 309 -17.87 26.17 4.49
C PHE A 309 -17.94 27.13 5.67
N LEU A 310 -17.61 26.65 6.87
CA LEU A 310 -17.31 27.49 8.02
C LEU A 310 -16.04 28.30 7.72
N SER A 311 -16.18 29.57 7.30
CA SER A 311 -15.05 30.50 7.19
C SER A 311 -14.89 31.29 8.48
N SER A 312 -13.75 31.16 9.15
CA SER A 312 -13.42 31.90 10.37
C SER A 312 -12.77 33.25 10.05
N LYS A 313 -13.55 34.34 10.07
CA LYS A 313 -13.03 35.71 10.26
C LYS A 313 -13.94 36.53 11.19
N GLN A 314 -13.30 37.27 12.08
CA GLN A 314 -13.80 37.97 13.29
C GLN A 314 -14.98 38.96 13.08
N VAL A 315 -15.82 39.17 14.12
CA VAL A 315 -15.84 40.35 15.05
C VAL A 315 -17.12 40.35 15.93
N ASN A 316 -16.90 40.53 17.24
CA ASN A 316 -17.73 41.07 18.35
C ASN A 316 -19.27 41.23 18.23
N SER A 317 -20.03 40.37 18.94
CA SER A 317 -21.18 40.70 19.84
C SER A 317 -21.90 39.43 20.34
N PRO A 318 -22.64 39.46 21.47
CA PRO A 318 -23.01 38.27 22.22
C PRO A 318 -24.41 37.74 21.86
N ALA A 319 -24.51 36.47 21.48
CA ALA A 319 -25.77 35.71 21.50
C ALA A 319 -25.47 34.22 21.72
N SER A 320 -25.99 33.66 22.80
CA SER A 320 -25.72 32.28 23.25
C SER A 320 -26.31 31.23 22.30
N ALA A 321 -25.45 30.57 21.51
CA ALA A 321 -25.70 29.22 21.01
C ALA A 321 -24.53 28.35 21.46
N ILE A 322 -24.76 27.43 22.40
CA ILE A 322 -23.71 26.58 22.95
C ILE A 322 -23.35 25.54 21.88
N ASN A 323 -22.25 25.77 21.16
CA ASN A 323 -21.67 24.73 20.30
C ASN A 323 -21.21 23.55 21.17
N PRO A 324 -21.43 22.30 20.73
CA PRO A 324 -20.92 21.14 21.44
C PRO A 324 -19.39 21.23 21.61
N PRO A 325 -18.86 20.72 22.73
CA PRO A 325 -17.41 20.77 22.96
C PRO A 325 -16.66 20.01 21.88
N HIS A 326 -15.55 20.59 21.42
CA HIS A 326 -14.64 19.94 20.49
C HIS A 326 -13.53 19.25 21.27
N PHE A 327 -13.45 17.93 21.19
CA PHE A 327 -12.40 17.17 21.85
C PHE A 327 -11.15 17.11 20.97
N ASN A 328 -10.02 17.60 21.49
CA ASN A 328 -8.75 17.58 20.79
C ASN A 328 -7.77 16.64 21.50
N PRO A 329 -7.23 15.63 20.78
CA PRO A 329 -6.25 14.73 21.37
C PRO A 329 -4.91 15.44 21.57
N LEU A 330 -4.39 15.39 22.80
CA LEU A 330 -3.02 15.78 23.13
C LEU A 330 -2.10 14.58 22.93
N THR A 331 -1.18 14.70 21.98
CA THR A 331 -0.16 13.68 21.67
C THR A 331 1.23 14.19 22.04
N ASP A 332 1.93 13.42 22.85
CA ASP A 332 3.33 13.62 23.19
C ASP A 332 4.22 13.29 21.99
N GLU A 333 5.23 14.11 21.74
CA GLU A 333 6.09 13.99 20.55
C GLU A 333 7.02 12.77 20.59
N ASP A 334 7.30 12.25 21.79
CA ASP A 334 8.29 11.20 22.05
C ASP A 334 7.67 9.87 22.54
N SER A 335 6.33 9.79 22.62
CA SER A 335 5.63 8.62 23.17
C SER A 335 5.28 7.62 22.06
N GLU A 336 5.82 6.41 22.17
CA GLU A 336 5.35 5.25 21.41
C GLU A 336 4.05 4.76 22.06
N TYR A 337 2.91 5.14 21.49
CA TYR A 337 1.62 4.63 21.95
C TYR A 337 1.46 3.17 21.55
N GLU A 338 0.84 2.36 22.40
CA GLU A 338 0.46 1.00 22.05
C GLU A 338 -0.82 1.01 21.21
N PHE A 339 -0.90 0.10 20.24
CA PHE A 339 -2.16 -0.21 19.57
C PHE A 339 -2.95 -1.19 20.42
N ASN A 340 -4.19 -0.81 20.77
CA ASN A 340 -5.13 -1.69 21.45
C ASN A 340 -6.25 -2.13 20.51
N ASP A 341 -6.81 -3.32 20.77
CA ASP A 341 -8.01 -3.84 20.14
C ASP A 341 -9.25 -3.39 20.94
N GLU A 342 -9.35 -2.08 21.18
CA GLU A 342 -10.49 -1.45 21.87
C GLU A 342 -11.15 -0.41 20.95
N PRO A 343 -12.46 -0.15 21.10
CA PRO A 343 -13.15 0.83 20.26
C PRO A 343 -12.57 2.24 20.46
N ALA A 344 -12.54 3.03 19.38
CA ALA A 344 -12.09 4.41 19.44
C ALA A 344 -13.05 5.29 20.26
N ASP A 345 -12.52 6.31 20.94
CA ASP A 345 -13.36 7.37 21.50
C ASP A 345 -14.04 8.13 20.36
N GLN A 346 -15.36 7.97 20.22
CA GLN A 346 -16.11 8.62 19.14
C GLN A 346 -16.21 10.14 19.32
N ARG A 347 -15.87 10.66 20.50
CA ARG A 347 -15.78 12.11 20.77
C ARG A 347 -14.53 12.73 20.15
N LEU A 348 -13.47 11.93 19.93
CA LEU A 348 -12.19 12.39 19.40
C LEU A 348 -12.18 12.36 17.87
N ASN A 349 -11.55 13.38 17.27
CA ASN A 349 -11.22 13.34 15.86
C ASN A 349 -10.17 12.25 15.59
N ARG A 350 -10.45 11.37 14.62
CA ARG A 350 -9.51 10.30 14.25
C ARG A 350 -8.23 10.86 13.64
N LEU A 351 -7.13 10.18 13.93
CA LEU A 351 -5.81 10.49 13.41
C LEU A 351 -5.67 10.00 11.96
N VAL A 352 -5.38 10.92 11.04
CA VAL A 352 -5.23 10.58 9.62
C VAL A 352 -3.81 10.08 9.31
N SER A 353 -3.69 8.89 8.74
CA SER A 353 -2.45 8.34 8.16
C SER A 353 -2.59 8.29 6.64
N LEU A 354 -1.75 9.03 5.92
CA LEU A 354 -1.76 9.03 4.46
C LEU A 354 -0.74 8.02 3.91
N SER A 355 -1.13 7.33 2.85
CA SER A 355 -0.27 6.50 2.00
C SER A 355 -0.43 6.99 0.57
N TYR A 356 0.66 7.04 -0.20
CA TYR A 356 0.63 7.60 -1.54
C TYR A 356 0.68 6.48 -2.58
N THR A 357 -0.11 6.61 -3.64
CA THR A 357 -0.30 5.56 -4.64
C THR A 357 -0.57 6.11 -6.03
N ASN A 358 -0.15 5.39 -7.06
CA ASN A 358 -0.57 5.60 -8.45
C ASN A 358 -1.03 4.30 -9.13
N GLN A 359 -1.48 3.35 -8.31
CA GLN A 359 -1.70 1.97 -8.74
C GLN A 359 -2.82 1.81 -9.76
N PHE A 360 -3.69 2.81 -9.96
CA PHE A 360 -4.80 2.70 -10.90
C PHE A 360 -4.84 3.87 -11.89
N SER A 361 -4.36 3.63 -13.11
CA SER A 361 -4.22 4.66 -14.16
C SER A 361 -5.53 5.35 -14.53
N ALA A 362 -6.67 4.69 -14.31
CA ALA A 362 -7.98 5.27 -14.58
C ALA A 362 -8.29 6.51 -13.74
N PHE A 363 -7.49 6.80 -12.71
CA PHE A 363 -7.60 8.02 -11.92
C PHE A 363 -6.56 9.09 -12.27
N GLU A 364 -5.62 8.79 -13.16
CA GLU A 364 -4.58 9.73 -13.56
C GLU A 364 -5.18 10.96 -14.25
N GLY A 365 -4.76 12.15 -13.80
CA GLY A 365 -5.20 13.42 -14.37
C GLY A 365 -6.69 13.71 -14.22
N LEU A 366 -7.39 13.08 -13.26
CA LEU A 366 -8.76 13.46 -12.91
C LEU A 366 -8.80 14.85 -12.27
N VAL A 367 -9.68 15.70 -12.79
CA VAL A 367 -9.90 17.05 -12.27
C VAL A 367 -11.08 17.03 -11.28
N PHE A 368 -10.90 17.61 -10.10
CA PHE A 368 -11.97 17.75 -9.12
C PHE A 368 -12.48 19.19 -9.07
N GLU A 369 -13.77 19.37 -9.37
CA GLU A 369 -14.46 20.63 -9.16
C GLU A 369 -15.31 20.54 -7.89
N HIS A 370 -15.27 21.57 -7.05
CA HIS A 370 -16.13 21.65 -5.89
C HIS A 370 -17.21 22.71 -6.12
N ARG A 371 -18.48 22.30 -6.13
CA ARG A 371 -19.64 23.21 -6.22
C ARG A 371 -20.32 23.30 -4.88
N ARG A 372 -20.54 24.53 -4.41
CA ARG A 372 -21.09 24.81 -3.09
C ARG A 372 -22.03 26.00 -3.20
N PRO A 373 -23.13 26.04 -2.43
CA PRO A 373 -23.94 27.24 -2.36
C PRO A 373 -23.13 28.40 -1.79
N PRO A 374 -23.42 29.65 -2.21
CA PRO A 374 -22.78 30.83 -1.68
C PRO A 374 -22.99 30.93 -0.16
N THR A 375 -21.93 31.28 0.57
CA THR A 375 -21.89 31.27 2.03
C THR A 375 -22.94 32.21 2.64
N VAL A 376 -23.77 31.70 3.55
CA VAL A 376 -24.41 32.55 4.58
C VAL A 376 -23.37 32.72 5.69
N GLN A 377 -22.98 33.97 5.97
CA GLN A 377 -22.02 34.29 7.04
C GLN A 377 -22.62 33.90 8.39
N ASN A 378 -22.33 32.68 8.86
CA ASN A 378 -22.59 32.31 10.24
C ASN A 378 -21.40 32.74 11.10
N ILE A 379 -21.72 33.47 12.17
CA ILE A 379 -20.81 33.96 13.20
C ILE A 379 -20.02 32.77 13.75
N SER A 380 -18.70 32.75 13.58
CA SER A 380 -17.87 31.75 14.24
C SER A 380 -17.80 32.07 15.74
N GLN A 381 -18.57 31.35 16.55
CA GLN A 381 -18.36 31.30 17.99
C GLN A 381 -17.30 30.25 18.30
N SER A 382 -16.32 30.60 19.13
CA SER A 382 -15.30 29.65 19.58
C SER A 382 -15.96 28.57 20.43
N GLY A 383 -16.14 27.36 19.88
CA GLY A 383 -16.52 26.20 20.67
C GLY A 383 -15.49 25.95 21.78
N PHE A 384 -15.94 25.52 22.94
CA PHE A 384 -15.04 25.10 24.01
C PHE A 384 -14.23 23.89 23.54
N LYS A 385 -12.90 23.98 23.62
CA LYS A 385 -12.01 22.86 23.34
C LYS A 385 -11.80 22.08 24.62
N ILE A 386 -12.07 20.78 24.57
CA ILE A 386 -11.73 19.85 25.65
C ILE A 386 -10.48 19.12 25.19
N ASP A 387 -9.38 19.37 25.88
CA ASP A 387 -8.14 18.64 25.64
C ASP A 387 -8.24 17.27 26.31
N VAL A 388 -7.95 16.21 25.54
CA VAL A 388 -8.01 14.83 26.00
C VAL A 388 -6.66 14.19 25.79
N THR A 389 -6.08 13.65 26.86
CA THR A 389 -4.82 12.91 26.77
C THR A 389 -5.04 11.59 26.04
N VAL A 390 -4.18 11.30 25.05
CA VAL A 390 -4.21 10.02 24.35
C VAL A 390 -3.57 8.95 25.22
N SER A 391 -4.28 7.86 25.49
CA SER A 391 -3.78 6.70 26.23
C SER A 391 -3.31 5.58 25.29
N ALA A 392 -3.99 5.38 24.17
CA ALA A 392 -3.72 4.33 23.20
C ALA A 392 -4.21 4.71 21.80
N LEU A 393 -3.77 3.94 20.81
CA LEU A 393 -4.19 4.06 19.42
C LEU A 393 -5.01 2.84 18.99
N THR A 394 -6.02 3.03 18.15
CA THR A 394 -6.83 1.91 17.65
C THR A 394 -7.23 2.09 16.18
N ARG A 395 -7.50 0.99 15.47
CA ARG A 395 -8.14 1.00 14.15
C ARG A 395 -9.59 0.55 14.17
N GLU A 396 -10.10 0.20 15.34
CA GLU A 396 -11.47 -0.24 15.53
C GLU A 396 -12.46 0.93 15.30
N ASP A 397 -13.73 0.56 15.15
CA ASP A 397 -14.85 1.50 15.06
C ASP A 397 -15.03 2.28 16.38
N GLY A 398 -15.85 3.34 16.36
CA GLY A 398 -16.01 4.25 17.49
C GLY A 398 -17.10 3.84 18.49
N SER A 399 -16.93 4.21 19.76
CA SER A 399 -17.95 4.11 20.81
C SER A 399 -17.89 5.32 21.76
N TYR A 400 -19.04 5.67 22.33
CA TYR A 400 -19.20 6.74 23.34
C TYR A 400 -19.07 6.24 24.79
N ALA A 401 -18.72 4.97 25.01
CA ALA A 401 -18.56 4.41 26.35
C ALA A 401 -17.45 5.12 27.15
N GLU A 402 -17.57 5.15 28.48
CA GLU A 402 -16.55 5.76 29.33
C GLU A 402 -15.20 5.03 29.24
N SER A 403 -15.23 3.71 29.03
CA SER A 403 -14.04 2.88 28.85
C SER A 403 -13.21 3.23 27.62
N THR A 404 -13.77 3.93 26.62
CA THR A 404 -13.04 4.32 25.41
C THR A 404 -12.36 5.68 25.56
N HIS A 405 -12.49 6.35 26.70
CA HIS A 405 -11.98 7.70 26.88
C HIS A 405 -10.46 7.78 26.64
N GLY A 406 -10.03 8.66 25.73
CA GLY A 406 -8.63 8.86 25.39
C GLY A 406 -8.05 7.84 24.39
N ILE A 407 -8.83 6.87 23.91
CA ILE A 407 -8.40 5.94 22.87
C ILE A 407 -8.57 6.61 21.50
N LEU A 408 -7.46 6.96 20.85
CA LEU A 408 -7.49 7.70 19.60
C LEU A 408 -7.57 6.76 18.40
N GLY A 409 -8.69 6.82 17.67
CA GLY A 409 -8.87 6.09 16.43
C GLY A 409 -7.95 6.59 15.31
N ILE A 410 -7.44 5.69 14.48
CA ILE A 410 -6.63 5.99 13.29
C ILE A 410 -7.41 5.64 12.04
N SER A 411 -7.33 6.52 11.05
CA SER A 411 -7.88 6.28 9.72
C SER A 411 -6.76 6.36 8.69
N ALA A 412 -6.49 5.24 8.03
CA ALA A 412 -5.55 5.16 6.92
C ALA A 412 -6.25 5.53 5.61
N PHE A 413 -5.61 6.36 4.80
CA PHE A 413 -6.10 6.81 3.50
C PHE A 413 -5.03 6.63 2.44
N GLN A 414 -5.47 6.30 1.24
CA GLN A 414 -4.69 6.38 0.03
C GLN A 414 -4.91 7.75 -0.61
N ASN A 415 -3.81 8.36 -1.05
CA ASN A 415 -3.80 9.60 -1.79
C ASN A 415 -3.05 9.42 -3.11
N GLN A 416 -3.53 10.07 -4.15
CA GLN A 416 -2.95 9.91 -5.49
C GLN A 416 -1.72 10.78 -5.66
N ASP A 417 -0.65 10.19 -6.20
CA ASP A 417 0.56 10.92 -6.51
C ASP A 417 1.30 10.32 -7.70
N TYR A 418 1.10 10.98 -8.85
CA TYR A 418 1.73 10.66 -10.13
C TYR A 418 2.98 11.49 -10.42
N HIS A 419 3.31 12.49 -9.59
CA HIS A 419 4.38 13.44 -9.90
C HIS A 419 5.74 12.90 -9.48
N LEU A 420 6.62 12.61 -10.44
CA LEU A 420 8.00 12.23 -10.16
C LEU A 420 8.94 13.40 -10.49
N ASP A 421 9.82 13.75 -9.57
CA ASP A 421 10.86 14.74 -9.83
C ASP A 421 11.84 14.25 -10.91
N ARG A 422 12.38 15.19 -11.69
CA ARG A 422 13.30 14.94 -12.82
C ARG A 422 14.50 14.11 -12.37
N GLU A 423 15.03 14.36 -11.17
CA GLU A 423 16.22 13.67 -10.67
C GLU A 423 15.97 12.17 -10.43
N LEU A 424 14.83 11.82 -9.83
CA LEU A 424 14.45 10.42 -9.65
C LEU A 424 14.15 9.72 -10.98
N SER A 425 13.63 10.47 -11.95
CA SER A 425 13.36 9.93 -13.29
C SER A 425 14.67 9.51 -13.99
N LEU A 426 15.73 10.33 -13.86
CA LEU A 426 17.07 10.00 -14.37
C LEU A 426 17.70 8.80 -13.66
N PHE A 427 17.48 8.66 -12.34
CA PHE A 427 17.96 7.49 -11.60
C PHE A 427 17.29 6.20 -12.09
N ILE A 428 15.97 6.23 -12.33
CA ILE A 428 15.24 5.09 -12.88
C ILE A 428 15.75 4.72 -14.27
N GLU A 429 16.01 5.72 -15.13
CA GLU A 429 16.63 5.48 -16.44
C GLU A 429 18.04 4.88 -16.31
N MET A 430 18.85 5.36 -15.37
CA MET A 430 20.16 4.78 -15.06
C MET A 430 20.05 3.31 -14.61
N LEU A 431 19.04 2.97 -13.80
CA LEU A 431 18.81 1.57 -13.38
C LEU A 431 18.57 0.64 -14.56
N ALA A 432 17.91 1.11 -15.63
CA ALA A 432 17.73 0.32 -16.85
C ALA A 432 19.08 -0.06 -17.47
N HIS A 433 20.02 0.88 -17.56
CA HIS A 433 21.38 0.62 -18.04
C HIS A 433 22.19 -0.25 -17.07
N LEU A 434 22.02 -0.06 -15.77
CA LEU A 434 22.69 -0.88 -14.76
C LEU A 434 22.24 -2.36 -14.84
N ARG A 435 20.95 -2.61 -15.11
CA ARG A 435 20.40 -3.96 -15.31
C ARG A 435 21.04 -4.69 -16.49
N GLU A 436 21.33 -4.00 -17.59
CA GLU A 436 22.01 -4.61 -18.74
C GLU A 436 23.42 -5.10 -18.36
N LYS A 437 24.14 -4.32 -17.55
CA LYS A 437 25.49 -4.69 -17.06
C LYS A 437 25.45 -5.79 -16.00
N ALA A 438 24.43 -5.77 -15.15
CA ALA A 438 24.22 -6.74 -14.08
C ALA A 438 24.14 -8.20 -14.59
N ILE A 439 23.70 -8.39 -15.85
CA ILE A 439 23.67 -9.70 -16.52
C ILE A 439 25.05 -10.37 -16.50
N ASN A 440 26.14 -9.60 -16.67
CA ASN A 440 27.51 -10.14 -16.70
C ASN A 440 27.95 -10.78 -15.38
N HIS A 441 27.30 -10.41 -14.27
CA HIS A 441 27.56 -10.98 -12.94
C HIS A 441 26.37 -11.80 -12.41
N ASN A 442 25.39 -12.10 -13.27
CA ASN A 442 24.14 -12.76 -12.91
C ASN A 442 23.43 -12.10 -11.72
N TRP A 443 23.52 -10.77 -11.61
CA TRP A 443 22.79 -10.03 -10.60
C TRP A 443 21.37 -9.75 -11.07
N THR A 444 20.42 -9.85 -10.15
CA THR A 444 19.06 -9.38 -10.34
C THR A 444 18.91 -8.03 -9.66
N ILE A 445 18.52 -7.00 -10.43
CA ILE A 445 18.29 -5.65 -9.91
C ILE A 445 16.80 -5.31 -9.98
N ARG A 446 16.18 -5.09 -8.83
CA ARG A 446 14.76 -4.79 -8.70
C ARG A 446 14.52 -3.67 -7.69
N THR A 447 13.50 -2.87 -7.91
CA THR A 447 13.05 -1.89 -6.92
C THR A 447 12.14 -2.53 -5.88
N ARG A 448 12.27 -2.11 -4.64
CA ARG A 448 11.40 -2.49 -3.52
C ARG A 448 10.43 -1.36 -3.21
N LYS A 449 9.30 -1.75 -2.65
CA LYS A 449 8.27 -0.84 -2.14
C LYS A 449 8.15 -0.97 -0.63
N ARG A 450 7.68 0.11 -0.01
CA ARG A 450 7.25 0.17 1.38
C ARG A 450 5.98 1.03 1.42
N ASN A 451 4.93 0.53 2.07
CA ASN A 451 3.63 1.17 2.34
C ASN A 451 3.17 2.28 1.37
N GLY A 452 2.16 1.97 0.54
CA GLY A 452 1.85 2.80 -0.63
C GLY A 452 2.83 2.50 -1.77
N VAL A 453 2.37 2.63 -3.01
CA VAL A 453 3.19 2.31 -4.19
C VAL A 453 2.93 3.35 -5.26
N THR A 454 3.95 4.16 -5.54
CA THR A 454 4.03 4.83 -6.84
C THR A 454 4.90 3.96 -7.74
N SER A 455 4.54 3.82 -9.00
CA SER A 455 5.28 3.05 -10.00
C SER A 455 5.53 3.91 -11.24
N THR A 456 6.68 3.75 -11.86
CA THR A 456 7.02 4.40 -13.13
C THR A 456 7.61 3.34 -14.04
N GLY A 457 6.83 2.90 -15.02
CA GLY A 457 7.16 1.70 -15.80
C GLY A 457 7.24 0.47 -14.90
N ASP A 458 8.38 -0.23 -14.97
CA ASP A 458 8.63 -1.42 -14.17
C ASP A 458 9.21 -1.11 -12.77
N ASP A 459 9.53 0.14 -12.48
CA ASP A 459 10.18 0.56 -11.25
C ASP A 459 9.18 1.04 -10.18
N LEU A 460 9.45 0.66 -8.94
CA LEU A 460 8.67 1.01 -7.75
C LEU A 460 9.35 2.14 -6.99
N ILE A 461 8.53 3.08 -6.52
CA ILE A 461 8.93 4.25 -5.76
C ILE A 461 8.18 4.20 -4.43
N THR A 462 8.92 4.44 -3.34
CA THR A 462 8.37 4.56 -1.99
C THR A 462 8.56 5.98 -1.47
N THR A 463 8.14 6.23 -0.23
CA THR A 463 8.12 7.56 0.38
C THR A 463 8.75 7.55 1.76
N PHE A 464 9.24 8.71 2.17
CA PHE A 464 9.65 8.93 3.55
C PHE A 464 8.46 8.81 4.52
N PRO A 465 8.69 8.49 5.80
CA PRO A 465 7.62 8.41 6.79
C PRO A 465 6.88 9.76 6.92
N GLU A 466 5.54 9.76 6.84
CA GLU A 466 4.72 10.99 6.93
C GLU A 466 4.93 11.77 8.24
N ARG A 467 5.35 11.06 9.31
CA ARG A 467 5.52 11.60 10.66
C ARG A 467 6.83 11.13 11.28
N VAL A 468 7.74 12.07 11.50
CA VAL A 468 9.03 11.85 12.20
C VAL A 468 9.14 12.72 13.48
N GLY A 469 8.17 13.62 13.71
CA GLY A 469 8.12 14.58 14.82
C GLY A 469 7.63 15.95 14.33
N LYS A 470 7.06 16.78 15.21
CA LYS A 470 6.46 18.07 14.78
C LYS A 470 7.49 19.07 14.26
N ARG A 471 8.75 18.96 14.72
CA ARG A 471 9.86 19.87 14.37
C ARG A 471 10.58 19.51 13.08
N TYR A 472 10.48 18.26 12.63
CA TYR A 472 11.17 17.78 11.44
C TYR A 472 10.20 17.81 10.27
N THR A 473 10.55 18.52 9.19
CA THR A 473 9.71 18.67 8.00
C THR A 473 10.43 18.32 6.71
N TRP A 474 11.68 17.90 6.79
CA TRP A 474 12.51 17.65 5.61
C TRP A 474 12.08 16.43 4.81
N HIS A 475 11.39 15.49 5.46
CA HIS A 475 10.70 14.38 4.83
C HIS A 475 9.49 14.80 3.99
N LYS A 476 9.15 16.10 3.95
CA LYS A 476 8.02 16.63 3.16
C LYS A 476 8.51 17.51 2.01
N ILE A 477 7.88 17.33 0.86
CA ILE A 477 7.88 18.25 -0.28
C ILE A 477 6.62 19.10 -0.20
N ILE A 478 6.79 20.40 -0.41
CA ILE A 478 5.70 21.37 -0.50
C ILE A 478 5.70 21.84 -1.96
N SER A 479 4.64 21.53 -2.68
CA SER A 479 4.48 21.98 -4.06
C SER A 479 4.09 23.46 -4.12
N PRO A 480 4.24 24.13 -5.28
CA PRO A 480 3.96 25.57 -5.42
C PRO A 480 2.52 25.97 -5.06
N ASP A 481 1.57 25.05 -5.20
CA ASP A 481 0.15 25.19 -4.82
C ASP A 481 -0.11 25.01 -3.32
N GLY A 482 0.94 24.78 -2.51
CA GLY A 482 0.86 24.60 -1.07
C GLY A 482 0.53 23.17 -0.62
N ASN A 483 0.34 22.23 -1.55
CA ASN A 483 0.12 20.83 -1.20
C ASN A 483 1.39 20.22 -0.58
N LYS A 484 1.21 19.42 0.47
CA LYS A 484 2.31 18.76 1.19
C LYS A 484 2.22 17.27 0.99
N ARG A 485 3.33 16.66 0.59
CA ARG A 485 3.47 15.20 0.51
C ARG A 485 4.83 14.76 1.06
N PRO A 486 4.98 13.49 1.45
CA PRO A 486 6.27 12.89 1.68
C PRO A 486 7.19 13.02 0.47
N ARG A 487 8.47 13.15 0.77
CA ARG A 487 9.57 13.02 -0.17
C ARG A 487 9.59 11.59 -0.70
N LYS A 488 9.84 11.44 -2.00
CA LYS A 488 9.98 10.16 -2.67
C LYS A 488 11.40 9.62 -2.58
N ILE A 489 11.52 8.30 -2.65
CA ILE A 489 12.79 7.58 -2.67
C ILE A 489 12.65 6.30 -3.50
N VAL A 490 13.65 6.02 -4.33
CA VAL A 490 13.79 4.75 -5.02
C VAL A 490 14.68 3.85 -4.17
N TRP A 491 14.11 2.72 -3.73
CA TRP A 491 14.83 1.70 -2.98
C TRP A 491 15.12 0.54 -3.93
N THR A 492 16.36 0.39 -4.35
CA THR A 492 16.78 -0.65 -5.29
C THR A 492 17.50 -1.75 -4.54
N GLU A 493 17.17 -3.00 -4.83
CA GLU A 493 17.80 -4.21 -4.32
C GLU A 493 18.57 -4.90 -5.45
N ILE A 494 19.81 -5.29 -5.14
CA ILE A 494 20.72 -6.07 -5.97
C ILE A 494 20.87 -7.42 -5.28
N VAL A 495 20.56 -8.49 -6.01
CA VAL A 495 20.59 -9.87 -5.49
C VAL A 495 21.46 -10.74 -6.38
N THR A 496 22.29 -11.60 -5.77
CA THR A 496 23.02 -12.64 -6.50
C THR A 496 22.06 -13.70 -7.08
N SER A 497 22.50 -14.44 -8.09
CA SER A 497 21.67 -15.42 -8.82
C SER A 497 21.11 -16.54 -7.94
N ASP A 498 21.84 -16.91 -6.89
CA ASP A 498 21.47 -17.92 -5.90
C ASP A 498 20.58 -17.37 -4.77
N GLU A 499 20.28 -16.06 -4.81
CA GLU A 499 19.55 -15.32 -3.78
C GLU A 499 20.19 -15.36 -2.37
N SER A 500 21.51 -15.53 -2.28
CA SER A 500 22.21 -15.60 -0.98
C SER A 500 22.71 -14.25 -0.46
N LYS A 501 23.08 -13.31 -1.34
CA LYS A 501 23.69 -12.03 -0.96
C LYS A 501 22.87 -10.85 -1.50
N PHE A 502 22.76 -9.82 -0.67
CA PHE A 502 21.94 -8.64 -0.92
C PHE A 502 22.74 -7.34 -0.74
N ALA A 503 22.51 -6.39 -1.66
CA ALA A 503 22.95 -5.00 -1.54
C ALA A 503 21.88 -4.06 -2.07
N TYR A 504 22.00 -2.77 -1.76
CA TYR A 504 20.95 -1.79 -1.99
C TYR A 504 21.50 -0.48 -2.54
N LEU A 505 20.80 0.11 -3.52
CA LEU A 505 21.00 1.48 -3.97
C LEU A 505 19.80 2.33 -3.58
N LEU A 506 20.03 3.47 -2.96
CA LEU A 506 18.99 4.42 -2.56
C LEU A 506 19.22 5.77 -3.21
N GLU A 507 18.18 6.28 -3.88
CA GLU A 507 18.16 7.62 -4.43
C GLU A 507 16.89 8.33 -3.94
N MET A 508 17.04 9.55 -3.43
CA MET A 508 15.93 10.31 -2.88
C MET A 508 15.63 11.53 -3.74
N GLU A 509 14.36 11.91 -3.80
CA GLU A 509 13.94 13.17 -4.39
C GLU A 509 14.56 14.34 -3.63
N LEU A 510 15.04 15.37 -4.33
CA LEU A 510 15.52 16.60 -3.72
C LEU A 510 14.51 17.74 -3.79
N LYS A 511 14.74 18.80 -3.01
CA LYS A 511 14.00 20.06 -3.16
C LYS A 511 14.66 20.85 -4.28
N SER A 512 13.87 21.62 -5.04
CA SER A 512 14.39 22.51 -6.07
C SER A 512 15.51 23.41 -5.51
N GLY A 513 16.68 23.37 -6.15
CA GLY A 513 17.87 24.13 -5.76
C GLY A 513 18.74 23.50 -4.66
N ALA A 514 18.44 22.29 -4.18
CA ALA A 514 19.32 21.57 -3.26
C ALA A 514 20.53 20.99 -4.01
N SER A 515 21.75 21.26 -3.53
CA SER A 515 23.00 20.73 -4.07
C SER A 515 23.59 19.62 -3.19
N GLY A 516 24.39 18.72 -3.77
CA GLY A 516 25.12 17.68 -3.03
C GLY A 516 24.56 16.25 -3.17
N GLN A 517 23.97 15.97 -4.33
CA GLN A 517 23.40 14.67 -4.68
C GLN A 517 24.42 13.52 -4.56
N CYS A 518 23.97 12.42 -3.96
CA CYS A 518 24.67 11.15 -4.02
C CYS A 518 23.71 9.98 -3.82
N THR A 519 23.89 8.94 -4.62
CA THR A 519 23.28 7.63 -4.42
C THR A 519 23.93 6.95 -3.22
N LEU A 520 23.12 6.39 -2.32
CA LEU A 520 23.63 5.57 -1.23
C LEU A 520 23.74 4.11 -1.68
N LEU A 521 24.93 3.52 -1.60
CA LEU A 521 25.12 2.08 -1.65
C LEU A 521 25.14 1.55 -0.22
N LEU A 522 24.30 0.54 0.07
CA LEU A 522 24.09 0.01 1.41
C LEU A 522 24.05 -1.51 1.38
N HIS A 523 24.58 -2.16 2.41
CA HIS A 523 24.38 -3.58 2.65
C HIS A 523 24.42 -3.87 4.16
N ARG A 524 23.83 -5.00 4.57
CA ARG A 524 24.05 -5.53 5.92
C ARG A 524 25.45 -6.12 6.04
N HIS A 525 26.03 -6.13 7.24
CA HIS A 525 27.35 -6.75 7.46
C HIS A 525 27.39 -8.23 7.06
N ASP A 526 26.26 -8.93 7.21
CA ASP A 526 26.07 -10.34 6.88
C ASP A 526 25.58 -10.59 5.44
N PHE A 527 25.40 -9.53 4.63
CA PHE A 527 24.82 -9.58 3.28
C PHE A 527 23.43 -10.23 3.20
N THR A 528 22.73 -10.39 4.31
CA THR A 528 21.33 -10.81 4.31
C THR A 528 20.42 -9.66 3.86
N SER A 529 19.16 -9.99 3.56
CA SER A 529 18.17 -8.99 3.13
C SER A 529 17.95 -7.91 4.19
N LEU A 530 17.87 -6.66 3.75
CA LEU A 530 17.47 -5.53 4.58
C LEU A 530 15.96 -5.59 4.82
N ASP A 531 15.57 -5.64 6.09
CA ASP A 531 14.17 -5.56 6.51
C ASP A 531 13.64 -4.11 6.42
N ASP A 532 12.31 -3.98 6.32
CA ASP A 532 11.63 -2.69 6.18
C ASP A 532 11.83 -1.79 7.42
N GLN A 533 12.09 -2.37 8.60
CA GLN A 533 12.31 -1.64 9.85
C GLN A 533 13.66 -0.91 9.85
N LEU A 534 14.75 -1.59 9.48
CA LEU A 534 16.07 -0.97 9.35
C LEU A 534 16.06 0.11 8.27
N PHE A 535 15.38 -0.14 7.16
CA PHE A 535 15.15 0.88 6.15
C PHE A 535 14.38 2.09 6.72
N ASN A 536 13.36 1.87 7.55
CA ASN A 536 12.64 2.96 8.21
C ASN A 536 13.52 3.79 9.16
N GLU A 537 14.32 3.14 10.01
CA GLU A 537 15.25 3.83 10.90
C GLU A 537 16.25 4.69 10.11
N LEU A 538 16.72 4.19 8.97
CA LEU A 538 17.55 4.97 8.06
C LEU A 538 16.82 6.24 7.57
N LEU A 539 15.56 6.14 7.14
CA LEU A 539 14.79 7.30 6.67
C LEU A 539 14.47 8.31 7.79
N ILE A 540 14.18 7.84 8.99
CA ILE A 540 13.99 8.69 10.18
C ILE A 540 15.27 9.47 10.47
N LEU A 541 16.42 8.80 10.55
CA LEU A 541 17.70 9.45 10.82
C LEU A 541 18.12 10.39 9.68
N THR A 542 17.81 10.03 8.44
CA THR A 542 18.01 10.90 7.25
C THR A 542 17.18 12.18 7.39
N THR A 543 15.93 12.08 7.84
CA THR A 543 15.03 13.22 8.06
C THR A 543 15.54 14.15 9.16
N VAL A 544 16.09 13.59 10.24
CA VAL A 544 16.64 14.37 11.35
C VAL A 544 17.92 15.10 10.94
N LYS A 545 18.71 14.52 10.02
CA LYS A 545 19.97 15.10 9.53
C LYS A 545 19.87 15.92 8.26
N ASN A 546 18.74 15.86 7.56
CA ASN A 546 18.54 16.47 6.25
C ASN A 546 19.56 16.00 5.19
N ARG A 547 20.09 14.79 5.35
CA ARG A 547 21.09 14.14 4.48
C ARG A 547 21.22 12.67 4.86
N TRP A 548 21.85 11.85 4.02
CA TRP A 548 22.20 10.48 4.39
C TRP A 548 23.00 10.46 5.71
N PRO A 549 22.59 9.66 6.70
CA PRO A 549 23.27 9.60 7.97
C PRO A 549 24.59 8.83 7.82
N GLU A 550 25.59 9.24 8.59
CA GLU A 550 26.93 8.64 8.67
C GLU A 550 27.19 8.23 10.12
N PRO A 551 28.00 7.18 10.36
CA PRO A 551 28.33 6.71 11.71
C PRO A 551 28.92 7.80 12.61
N GLU A 552 29.70 8.71 12.03
CA GLU A 552 30.41 9.79 12.74
C GLU A 552 29.53 11.01 13.04
N ASN A 553 28.29 11.04 12.56
CA ASN A 553 27.38 12.16 12.82
C ASN A 553 27.09 12.30 14.34
N GLU A 554 27.02 13.52 14.84
CA GLU A 554 26.65 13.79 16.23
C GLU A 554 25.13 13.66 16.48
N TRP A 555 24.69 12.89 17.48
CA TRP A 555 23.26 12.67 17.74
C TRP A 555 22.80 13.14 19.13
N LYS A 556 21.61 13.73 19.18
CA LYS A 556 20.84 13.96 20.43
C LYS A 556 20.31 12.63 20.96
N ASP A 557 20.12 12.52 22.28
CA ASP A 557 20.00 11.26 23.04
C ASP A 557 19.16 10.16 22.37
N ASN A 558 17.87 10.37 22.13
CA ASN A 558 16.99 9.34 21.55
C ASN A 558 17.44 8.87 20.15
N HIS A 559 17.96 9.78 19.33
CA HIS A 559 18.47 9.45 17.99
C HIS A 559 19.85 8.79 18.04
N ARG A 560 20.64 9.01 19.09
CA ARG A 560 21.94 8.37 19.28
C ARG A 560 21.80 6.86 19.44
N LYS A 561 20.80 6.41 20.21
CA LYS A 561 20.49 4.98 20.36
C LYS A 561 20.06 4.35 19.03
N ARG A 562 19.14 5.00 18.30
CA ARG A 562 18.68 4.57 16.98
C ARG A 562 19.83 4.44 15.98
N ALA A 563 20.67 5.49 15.87
CA ALA A 563 21.83 5.48 14.99
C ALA A 563 22.84 4.38 15.34
N LYS A 564 23.13 4.18 16.64
CA LYS A 564 24.03 3.10 17.09
C LYS A 564 23.52 1.72 16.68
N ILE A 565 22.22 1.46 16.84
CA ILE A 565 21.60 0.17 16.46
C ILE A 565 21.60 -0.01 14.94
N LEU A 566 21.33 1.05 14.18
CA LEU A 566 21.34 0.99 12.72
C LEU A 566 22.74 0.66 12.21
N PHE A 567 23.73 1.48 12.57
CA PHE A 567 25.10 1.35 12.07
C PHE A 567 25.87 0.15 12.65
N SER A 568 25.35 -0.53 13.68
CA SER A 568 25.88 -1.84 14.09
C SER A 568 25.46 -2.99 13.17
N LYS A 569 24.51 -2.75 12.25
CA LYS A 569 23.95 -3.77 11.36
C LYS A 569 24.27 -3.53 9.88
N ILE A 570 24.55 -2.28 9.48
CA ILE A 570 24.71 -1.90 8.08
C ILE A 570 26.05 -1.20 7.81
N CYS A 571 26.52 -1.34 6.58
CA CYS A 571 27.55 -0.52 5.96
C CYS A 571 26.92 0.40 4.92
N THR A 572 27.45 1.62 4.78
CA THR A 572 26.98 2.60 3.80
C THR A 572 28.14 3.27 3.06
N TYR A 573 27.94 3.53 1.76
CA TYR A 573 28.87 4.23 0.88
C TYR A 573 28.11 5.27 0.07
N ARG A 574 28.67 6.48 -0.07
CA ARG A 574 28.05 7.58 -0.83
C ARG A 574 28.71 7.69 -2.20
N ILE A 575 27.94 7.47 -3.26
CA ILE A 575 28.40 7.57 -4.64
C ILE A 575 27.97 8.92 -5.22
N ARG A 576 28.93 9.78 -5.53
CA ARG A 576 28.66 11.10 -6.10
C ARG A 576 28.11 10.97 -7.53
N HIS A 577 27.17 11.83 -7.87
CA HIS A 577 26.63 11.88 -9.23
C HIS A 577 27.69 12.40 -10.22
N PRO A 578 27.59 12.01 -11.50
CA PRO A 578 28.43 12.59 -12.53
C PRO A 578 28.25 14.11 -12.56
N SER A 579 29.36 14.84 -12.62
CA SER A 579 29.28 16.30 -12.85
C SER A 579 28.75 16.57 -14.25
N THR A 580 27.73 17.40 -14.36
CA THR A 580 27.29 17.96 -15.64
C THR A 580 28.36 18.96 -16.08
N SER A 581 29.32 18.51 -16.89
CA SER A 581 30.39 19.38 -17.34
C SER A 581 29.79 20.53 -18.15
N LYS A 582 29.93 21.77 -17.67
CA LYS A 582 29.83 22.94 -18.54
C LYS A 582 30.90 22.78 -19.61
N HIS A 583 30.53 22.35 -20.82
CA HIS A 583 31.40 22.53 -21.96
C HIS A 583 31.69 24.03 -22.08
N SER A 584 32.91 24.43 -21.73
CA SER A 584 33.39 25.79 -21.87
C SER A 584 33.74 26.04 -23.33
N ASP A 585 32.73 26.14 -24.18
CA ASP A 585 32.89 26.84 -25.44
C ASP A 585 32.51 28.30 -25.19
N ASN A 586 33.55 29.11 -25.01
CA ASN A 586 33.45 30.55 -25.11
C ASN A 586 32.89 30.88 -26.50
N ASN A 587 31.59 31.15 -26.60
CA ASN A 587 31.03 32.28 -27.34
C ASN A 587 29.49 32.34 -27.20
N LEU A 588 29.04 33.47 -26.64
CA LEU A 588 27.74 34.14 -26.81
C LEU A 588 26.42 33.36 -26.63
N SER A 589 25.82 33.63 -25.46
CA SER A 589 24.39 33.95 -25.26
C SER A 589 23.35 33.05 -25.92
N HIS A 590 23.00 31.96 -25.23
CA HIS A 590 21.63 31.62 -24.87
C HIS A 590 21.69 30.71 -23.64
N ILE A 591 20.99 31.09 -22.56
CA ILE A 591 20.85 30.26 -21.36
C ILE A 591 20.02 29.04 -21.76
N THR A 592 20.66 27.91 -22.03
CA THR A 592 20.00 26.61 -22.08
C THR A 592 19.91 26.04 -20.66
N PRO A 593 18.77 25.48 -20.25
CA PRO A 593 18.58 24.91 -18.93
C PRO A 593 19.46 23.66 -18.75
N GLU A 594 20.02 23.51 -17.56
CA GLU A 594 20.56 22.28 -16.94
C GLU A 594 20.72 21.09 -17.89
N GLN A 595 21.96 20.89 -18.40
CA GLN A 595 22.35 19.62 -19.01
C GLN A 595 22.16 18.52 -17.95
N ASN A 596 21.32 17.52 -18.24
CA ASN A 596 21.14 16.36 -17.38
C ASN A 596 22.42 15.52 -17.33
N PRO A 597 22.70 14.82 -16.22
CA PRO A 597 23.73 13.79 -16.21
C PRO A 597 23.39 12.69 -17.23
N ASP A 598 24.40 12.23 -17.97
CA ASP A 598 24.28 11.07 -18.86
C ASP A 598 24.04 9.80 -18.00
N THR A 599 22.86 9.21 -18.17
CA THR A 599 22.38 8.06 -17.40
C THR A 599 23.20 6.79 -17.65
N ARG A 600 23.80 6.65 -18.84
CA ARG A 600 24.71 5.53 -19.15
C ARG A 600 26.01 5.68 -18.41
N PHE A 601 26.64 6.84 -18.49
CA PHE A 601 27.88 7.13 -17.76
C PHE A 601 27.69 7.04 -16.25
N TRP A 602 26.52 7.49 -15.74
CA TRP A 602 26.17 7.29 -14.34
C TRP A 602 26.10 5.81 -13.97
N SER A 603 25.50 4.96 -14.82
CA SER A 603 25.45 3.52 -14.59
C SER A 603 26.85 2.89 -14.53
N ASP A 604 27.80 3.37 -15.34
CA ASP A 604 29.21 2.91 -15.30
C ASP A 604 29.88 3.23 -13.97
N ILE A 605 29.65 4.44 -13.44
CA ILE A 605 30.17 4.86 -12.14
C ILE A 605 29.58 3.99 -11.03
N ILE A 606 28.25 3.81 -11.02
CA ILE A 606 27.58 2.99 -10.01
C ILE A 606 28.07 1.54 -10.06
N TYR A 607 28.12 0.95 -11.25
CA TYR A 607 28.61 -0.41 -11.47
C TYR A 607 30.04 -0.59 -10.95
N SER A 608 30.94 0.32 -11.30
CA SER A 608 32.34 0.29 -10.85
C SER A 608 32.45 0.38 -9.33
N ARG A 609 31.64 1.24 -8.70
CA ARG A 609 31.63 1.39 -7.23
C ARG A 609 31.05 0.17 -6.51
N ILE A 610 30.07 -0.51 -7.09
CA ILE A 610 29.57 -1.78 -6.54
C ILE A 610 30.70 -2.81 -6.53
N ILE A 611 31.42 -2.97 -7.64
CA ILE A 611 32.53 -3.93 -7.75
C ILE A 611 33.65 -3.60 -6.77
N GLU A 612 34.03 -2.32 -6.66
CA GLU A 612 35.10 -1.86 -5.77
C GLU A 612 34.76 -2.07 -4.29
N ASN A 613 33.55 -1.72 -3.87
CA ASN A 613 33.18 -1.73 -2.46
C ASN A 613 32.61 -3.08 -2.00
N LEU A 614 32.06 -3.88 -2.93
CA LEU A 614 31.39 -5.16 -2.65
C LEU A 614 31.94 -6.30 -3.53
N PRO A 615 33.25 -6.60 -3.48
CA PRO A 615 33.85 -7.65 -4.32
C PRO A 615 33.24 -9.03 -4.08
N ILE A 616 32.67 -9.27 -2.89
CA ILE A 616 32.00 -10.52 -2.52
C ILE A 616 30.73 -10.82 -3.33
N LEU A 617 30.15 -9.81 -3.99
CA LEU A 617 29.04 -9.97 -4.93
C LEU A 617 29.51 -10.44 -6.32
N VAL A 618 30.80 -10.27 -6.61
CA VAL A 618 31.42 -10.64 -7.89
C VAL A 618 32.05 -12.03 -7.81
N SER A 619 32.51 -12.44 -6.62
CA SER A 619 33.16 -13.72 -6.42
C SER A 619 32.15 -14.86 -6.29
N GLU A 620 31.87 -15.53 -7.41
CA GLU A 620 31.45 -16.94 -7.51
C GLU A 620 31.37 -17.34 -9.00
N PHE A 621 32.55 -17.51 -9.61
CA PHE A 621 32.78 -18.42 -10.73
C PHE A 621 34.15 -19.06 -10.57
#